data_AF-A0A3R9S115-F1
#
_entry.id   AF-A0A3R9S115-F1
#
_cell.length_a   1.000
_cell.length_b   1.000
_cell.length_c   1.000
_cell.angle_alpha   90.00
_cell.angle_beta   90.00
_cell.angle_gamma   90.00
#
_symmetry.space_group_name_H-M   'P 1'
#
loop_
_entity.id
_entity.type
_entity.pdbx_description
1 polymer ?
#
loop_
_entity_poly.entity_id
_entity_poly.type
_entity_poly.pdbx_seq_one_letter_code
_entity_poly.pdbx_strand_id
1 'polypeptide(L)' 'SSTAIRAMIKKLVSNENPRKPLSDNAIAALLKEEGIEVARRTVAKYRESLHIPSSSERKVLI' A
#
# COMPACT_ATOMS: atom_id res chain seq x y z
N SER A 1 14.46 -9.55 -3.15
CA SER A 1 13.68 -9.68 -4.42
C SER A 1 12.49 -8.72 -4.42
N SER A 2 12.30 -7.95 -5.50
CA SER A 2 11.22 -6.93 -5.63
C SER A 2 9.79 -7.50 -5.69
N THR A 3 9.67 -8.82 -5.81
CA THR A 3 8.40 -9.57 -5.74
C THR A 3 7.84 -9.62 -4.31
N ALA A 4 8.70 -9.74 -3.29
CA ALA A 4 8.30 -9.80 -1.90
C ALA A 4 7.60 -8.50 -1.45
N ILE A 5 8.15 -7.34 -1.86
CA ILE A 5 7.57 -6.02 -1.54
C ILE A 5 6.16 -5.89 -2.15
N ARG A 6 5.98 -6.30 -3.41
CA ARG A 6 4.67 -6.26 -4.09
C ARG A 6 3.65 -7.15 -3.39
N ALA A 7 4.05 -8.35 -2.99
CA ALA A 7 3.19 -9.27 -2.24
C ALA A 7 2.79 -8.69 -0.86
N MET A 8 3.74 -8.08 -0.15
CA MET A 8 3.47 -7.42 1.13
C MET A 8 2.52 -6.23 0.97
N ILE A 9 2.74 -5.35 -0.01
CA ILE A 9 1.83 -4.23 -0.31
C ILE A 9 0.42 -4.76 -0.59
N LYS A 10 0.28 -5.80 -1.44
CA LYS A 10 -1.03 -6.40 -1.73
C LYS A 10 -1.68 -6.94 -0.46
N LYS A 11 -0.94 -7.63 0.40
CA LYS A 11 -1.44 -8.18 1.67
C LYS A 11 -1.90 -7.08 2.63
N LEU A 12 -1.14 -5.99 2.74
CA LEU A 12 -1.48 -4.82 3.56
C LEU A 12 -2.74 -4.14 3.04
N VAL A 13 -2.85 -3.93 1.73
CA VAL A 13 -4.04 -3.37 1.09
C VAL A 13 -5.25 -4.29 1.25
N SER A 14 -5.10 -5.60 1.07
CA SER A 14 -6.21 -6.55 1.22
C SER A 14 -6.72 -6.66 2.66
N ASN A 15 -5.88 -6.41 3.66
CA ASN A 15 -6.28 -6.37 5.08
C ASN A 15 -6.61 -4.96 5.57
N GLU A 16 -6.60 -3.95 4.70
CA GLU A 16 -6.89 -2.58 5.12
C GLU A 16 -8.38 -2.39 5.39
N ASN A 17 -8.71 -1.38 6.20
CA ASN A 17 -10.09 -1.03 6.44
C ASN A 17 -10.63 -0.20 5.26
N PRO A 18 -11.66 -0.65 4.51
CA PRO A 18 -12.21 0.09 3.37
C PRO A 18 -12.85 1.44 3.77
N ARG A 19 -13.19 1.65 5.04
CA ARG A 19 -13.64 2.96 5.56
C ARG A 19 -12.50 3.95 5.78
N LYS A 20 -11.28 3.45 5.99
CA LYS A 20 -10.06 4.24 6.18
C LYS A 20 -8.92 3.60 5.39
N PRO A 21 -8.95 3.73 4.05
CA PRO A 21 -7.92 3.14 3.20
C PRO A 21 -6.54 3.67 3.60
N LEU A 22 -5.54 2.80 3.58
CA LEU A 22 -4.19 3.17 3.97
C LEU A 22 -3.58 4.06 2.88
N SER A 23 -3.11 5.24 3.27
CA SER A 23 -2.32 6.11 2.40
C SER A 23 -0.98 5.46 2.07
N ASP A 24 -0.36 5.84 0.95
CA ASP A 24 0.95 5.32 0.55
C ASP A 24 2.01 5.50 1.66
N ASN A 25 1.92 6.59 2.43
CA ASN A 25 2.79 6.85 3.58
C ASN A 25 2.58 5.85 4.72
N ALA A 26 1.33 5.43 4.97
CA ALA A 26 1.03 4.44 6.01
C ALA A 26 1.56 3.06 5.60
N ILE A 27 1.41 2.69 4.33
CA ILE A 27 1.97 1.45 3.79
C ILE A 27 3.51 1.47 3.88
N ALA A 28 4.14 2.60 3.54
CA ALA A 28 5.60 2.76 3.68
C ALA A 28 6.07 2.66 5.13
N ALA A 29 5.31 3.22 6.09
CA ALA A 29 5.61 3.12 7.51
C ALA A 29 5.50 1.66 8.02
N LEU A 30 4.44 0.96 7.67
CA LEU A 30 4.26 -0.46 8.03
C LEU A 30 5.37 -1.35 7.45
N LEU A 31 5.76 -1.11 6.20
CA LEU A 31 6.88 -1.81 5.58
C LEU A 31 8.19 -1.48 6.30
N LYS A 32 8.38 -0.23 6.73
CA LYS A 32 9.55 0.17 7.50
C LYS A 32 9.62 -0.51 8.86
N GLU A 33 8.48 -0.70 9.55
CA GLU A 33 8.42 -1.47 10.79
C GLU A 33 8.82 -2.94 10.59
N GLU A 34 8.46 -3.53 9.45
CA GLU A 34 8.90 -4.88 9.05
C GLU A 34 10.38 -4.94 8.59
N GLY A 35 11.13 -3.83 8.71
CA GLY A 35 12.53 -3.73 8.29
C GLY A 35 12.74 -3.47 6.80
N ILE A 36 11.67 -3.16 6.06
CA ILE A 36 11.69 -2.88 4.62
C ILE A 36 11.55 -1.38 4.40
N GLU A 37 12.68 -0.69 4.24
CA GLU A 37 12.65 0.74 3.97
C GLU A 37 12.27 1.02 2.51
N VAL A 38 11.05 1.51 2.29
CA VAL A 38 10.54 1.90 0.96
C VAL A 38 10.03 3.33 0.96
N ALA A 39 10.39 4.07 -0.07
CA ALA A 39 9.87 5.40 -0.28
C ALA A 39 8.41 5.36 -0.77
N ARG A 40 7.63 6.38 -0.40
CA ARG A 40 6.24 6.59 -0.88
C ARG A 40 6.12 6.43 -2.40
N ARG A 41 7.06 7.00 -3.18
CA ARG A 41 7.05 6.92 -4.65
C ARG A 41 7.17 5.48 -5.16
N THR A 42 7.96 4.65 -4.48
CA THR A 42 8.13 3.23 -4.81
C THR A 42 6.85 2.45 -4.53
N VAL A 43 6.20 2.74 -3.39
CA VAL A 43 4.89 2.17 -3.06
C VAL A 43 3.87 2.55 -4.13
N ALA A 44 3.77 3.83 -4.50
CA ALA A 44 2.85 4.30 -5.54
C ALA A 44 3.07 3.57 -6.89
N LYS A 45 4.34 3.45 -7.33
CA LYS A 45 4.70 2.71 -8.54
C LYS A 45 4.27 1.24 -8.49
N TYR A 46 4.49 0.56 -7.36
CA TYR A 46 4.07 -0.84 -7.20
C TYR A 46 2.54 -0.99 -7.12
N ARG A 47 1.86 0.00 -6.54
CA ARG A 47 0.40 0.05 -6.43
C ARG A 47 -0.25 0.20 -7.80
N GLU A 48 0.29 1.07 -8.65
CA GLU A 48 -0.11 1.20 -10.06
C GLU A 48 0.16 -0.10 -10.84
N SER A 49 1.32 -0.72 -10.64
CA SER A 49 1.65 -2.01 -11.27
C SER A 49 0.70 -3.14 -10.86
N LEU A 50 0.09 -3.03 -9.68
CA LEU A 50 -0.89 -3.98 -9.13
C LEU A 50 -2.34 -3.59 -9.45
N HIS A 51 -2.57 -2.52 -10.24
CA HIS A 51 -3.89 -1.98 -10.55
C HIS A 51 -4.73 -1.62 -9.31
N ILE A 52 -4.07 -1.20 -8.22
CA ILE A 52 -4.74 -0.81 -6.98
C ILE A 52 -5.06 0.71 -7.04
N PRO A 53 -6.34 1.11 -7.06
CA PRO A 53 -6.77 2.51 -7.19
C PRO A 53 -6.42 3.31 -5.94
N SER A 54 -6.23 4.63 -6.07
CA SER A 54 -5.76 5.54 -5.01
C SER A 54 -6.51 5.38 -3.68
N SER A 55 -5.86 5.69 -2.55
CA SER A 55 -6.56 5.68 -1.25
C SER A 55 -7.76 6.62 -1.23
N SER A 56 -7.75 7.66 -2.09
CA SER A 56 -8.90 8.53 -2.30
C SER A 56 -10.06 7.81 -3.00
N GLU A 57 -9.79 6.99 -4.02
CA GLU A 57 -10.81 6.20 -4.73
C GLU A 57 -11.31 5.00 -3.94
N ARG A 58 -10.48 4.44 -3.06
CA ARG A 58 -10.86 3.33 -2.16
C ARG A 58 -11.71 3.78 -0.96
N LYS A 59 -11.84 5.09 -0.74
CA LYS A 59 -12.63 5.62 0.38
C LYS A 59 -14.10 5.49 0.05
N VAL A 60 -14.75 4.46 0.59
CA VAL A 60 -16.20 4.32 0.48
C VAL A 60 -16.86 5.31 1.44
N LEU A 61 -17.44 6.38 0.89
CA LEU A 61 -18.39 7.24 1.61
C LEU A 61 -19.73 6.49 1.70
N ILE A 62 -19.96 5.79 2.81
CA ILE A 62 -21.28 5.30 3.21
C ILE A 62 -21.71 6.07 4.45
#